data_AF-A0A662A0F2-F1
#
_entry.id   AF-A0A662A0F2-F1
#
_cell.length_a   1.000
_cell.length_b   1.000
_cell.length_c   1.000
_cell.angle_alpha   90.00
_cell.angle_beta   90.00
_cell.angle_gamma   90.00
#
_symmetry.space_group_name_H-M   'P 1'
#
loop_
_entity.id
_entity.type
_entity.pdbx_description
1 polymer ?
#
loop_
_entity_poly.entity_id
_entity_poly.type
_entity_poly.pdbx_seq_one_letter_code
_entity_poly.pdbx_strand_id
1 'polypeptide(L)'
;SRTYSDMFESYNANKASASKEEKDAITFVKQKLDSARWFIDAIRQRQNTMLLTMNAILEYQEDYFYEGDEIRMRPMILKDIADMTNLDISTISRVVNSKYIQTHFGIYALKYFFSEGMQTDSGEEVSTREIKKILQDCINSEEKRKPLTDDRLMGILNEKGYKIARRTVAKYREQLSLPVARLRKEL
;
A
#
# COMPACT_ATOMS: atom_id res chain seq x y z
N SER A 1 -14.95 -36.70 1.58
CA SER A 1 -15.12 -37.96 0.81
C SER A 1 -14.96 -39.11 1.78
N ARG A 2 -16.00 -39.94 1.95
CA ARG A 2 -16.04 -41.05 2.93
C ARG A 2 -14.93 -42.09 2.70
N THR A 3 -14.57 -42.31 1.44
CA THR A 3 -13.59 -43.30 1.00
C THR A 3 -12.20 -43.15 1.65
N TYR A 4 -11.72 -41.92 1.87
CA TYR A 4 -10.43 -41.69 2.52
C TYR A 4 -10.48 -41.88 4.03
N SER A 5 -11.61 -41.56 4.65
CA SER A 5 -11.86 -41.83 6.08
C SER A 5 -11.93 -43.34 6.31
N ASP A 6 -12.62 -44.08 5.46
CA ASP A 6 -12.75 -45.54 5.53
C ASP A 6 -11.39 -46.24 5.33
N MET A 7 -10.54 -45.70 4.44
CA MET A 7 -9.16 -46.18 4.24
C MET A 7 -8.26 -45.93 5.45
N PHE A 8 -8.48 -44.82 6.18
CA PHE A 8 -7.74 -44.49 7.39
C PHE A 8 -8.20 -45.32 8.61
N GLU A 9 -9.51 -45.57 8.73
CA GLU A 9 -10.09 -46.41 9.79
C GLU A 9 -9.69 -47.88 9.63
N SER A 10 -9.78 -48.41 8.41
CA SER A 10 -9.39 -49.80 8.12
C SER A 10 -7.90 -50.08 8.38
N TYR A 11 -7.02 -49.11 8.13
CA TYR A 11 -5.61 -49.22 8.49
C TYR A 11 -5.34 -49.12 9.99
N ASN A 12 -5.98 -48.18 10.69
CA ASN A 12 -5.82 -48.07 12.14
C ASN A 12 -6.28 -49.36 12.86
N ALA A 13 -7.27 -50.05 12.30
CA ALA A 13 -7.71 -51.36 12.77
C ALA A 13 -6.70 -52.50 12.46
N ASN A 14 -5.96 -52.44 11.33
CA ASN A 14 -5.04 -53.49 10.87
C ASN A 14 -3.55 -53.08 10.85
N LYS A 15 -3.14 -52.17 11.74
CA LYS A 15 -1.80 -51.55 11.73
C LYS A 15 -0.63 -52.55 11.88
N ALA A 16 -0.87 -53.69 12.53
CA ALA A 16 0.12 -54.74 12.79
C ALA A 16 0.34 -55.68 11.59
N SER A 17 -0.66 -55.83 10.71
CA SER A 17 -0.66 -56.74 9.54
C SER A 17 -0.57 -56.01 8.20
N ALA A 18 -0.57 -54.68 8.20
CA ALA A 18 -0.52 -53.88 6.98
C ALA A 18 0.78 -54.09 6.18
N SER A 19 0.63 -54.29 4.87
CA SER A 19 1.73 -54.46 3.92
C SER A 19 2.58 -53.18 3.82
N LYS A 20 3.81 -53.30 3.29
CA LYS A 20 4.67 -52.12 3.06
C LYS A 20 4.01 -51.13 2.09
N GLU A 21 3.35 -51.63 1.06
CA GLU A 21 2.64 -50.84 0.05
C GLU A 21 1.46 -50.07 0.65
N GLU A 22 0.70 -50.70 1.56
CA GLU A 22 -0.40 -50.05 2.29
C GLU A 22 0.12 -48.94 3.21
N LYS A 23 1.25 -49.17 3.90
CA LYS A 23 1.91 -48.16 4.73
C LYS A 23 2.39 -46.96 3.91
N ASP A 24 2.96 -47.21 2.73
CA ASP A 24 3.44 -46.17 1.82
C ASP A 24 2.26 -45.36 1.25
N ALA A 25 1.19 -46.02 0.83
CA ALA A 25 -0.03 -45.38 0.32
C ALA A 25 -0.67 -44.45 1.37
N ILE A 26 -0.73 -44.88 2.63
CA ILE A 26 -1.32 -44.10 3.71
C ILE A 26 -0.44 -42.92 4.11
N THR A 27 0.87 -43.13 4.12
CA THR A 27 1.82 -42.03 4.33
C THR A 27 1.66 -40.97 3.24
N PHE A 28 1.51 -41.38 1.98
CA PHE A 28 1.24 -40.48 0.87
C PHE A 28 -0.09 -39.72 1.03
N VAL A 29 -1.18 -40.43 1.36
CA VAL A 29 -2.50 -39.79 1.58
C VAL A 29 -2.43 -38.80 2.74
N LYS A 30 -1.76 -39.15 3.85
CA LYS A 30 -1.56 -38.27 4.99
C LYS A 30 -0.80 -36.99 4.59
N GLN A 31 0.30 -37.12 3.85
CA GLN A 31 1.06 -35.97 3.34
C GLN A 31 0.21 -35.06 2.46
N LYS A 32 -0.66 -35.62 1.61
CA LYS A 32 -1.59 -34.84 0.79
C LYS A 32 -2.64 -34.11 1.62
N LEU A 33 -3.18 -34.76 2.65
CA LEU A 33 -4.13 -34.14 3.58
C LEU A 33 -3.48 -33.01 4.38
N ASP A 34 -2.25 -33.21 4.88
CA ASP A 34 -1.52 -32.19 5.62
C ASP A 34 -1.17 -31.00 4.72
N SER A 35 -0.77 -31.26 3.47
CA SER A 35 -0.54 -30.21 2.45
C SER A 35 -1.82 -29.42 2.16
N ALA A 36 -2.97 -30.10 2.05
CA ALA A 36 -4.25 -29.45 1.82
C ALA A 36 -4.68 -28.60 3.01
N ARG A 37 -4.50 -29.09 4.24
CA ARG A 37 -4.77 -28.32 5.48
C ARG A 37 -3.90 -27.07 5.56
N TRP A 38 -2.59 -27.22 5.36
CA TRP A 38 -1.66 -26.10 5.33
C TRP A 38 -2.07 -25.06 4.28
N PHE A 39 -2.48 -25.49 3.09
CA PHE A 39 -2.92 -24.59 2.04
C PHE A 39 -4.19 -23.80 2.43
N ILE A 40 -5.16 -24.46 3.06
CA ILE A 40 -6.37 -23.81 3.59
C ILE A 40 -6.00 -22.78 4.66
N ASP A 41 -5.11 -23.13 5.58
CA ASP A 41 -4.68 -22.23 6.64
C ASP A 41 -3.89 -21.03 6.09
N ALA A 42 -3.06 -21.25 5.06
CA ALA A 42 -2.37 -20.17 4.34
C ALA A 42 -3.36 -19.21 3.64
N ILE A 43 -4.45 -19.73 3.06
CA ILE A 43 -5.51 -18.89 2.47
C ILE A 43 -6.19 -18.05 3.56
N ARG A 44 -6.54 -18.67 4.70
CA ARG A 44 -7.16 -17.97 5.84
C ARG A 44 -6.25 -16.88 6.39
N GLN A 45 -4.97 -17.19 6.57
CA GLN A 45 -3.98 -16.22 7.03
C GLN A 45 -3.88 -15.05 6.05
N ARG A 46 -3.82 -15.32 4.73
CA ARG A 46 -3.81 -14.27 3.71
C ARG A 46 -5.06 -13.39 3.76
N GLN A 47 -6.25 -13.97 3.97
CA GLN A 47 -7.49 -13.21 4.11
C GLN A 47 -7.45 -12.32 5.37
N ASN A 48 -7.00 -12.87 6.50
CA ASN A 48 -6.88 -12.12 7.75
C ASN A 48 -5.88 -10.95 7.62
N THR A 49 -4.70 -11.20 7.04
CA THR A 49 -3.70 -10.15 6.77
C THR A 49 -4.27 -9.05 5.88
N MET A 50 -5.03 -9.41 4.83
CA MET A 50 -5.67 -8.41 3.97
C MET A 50 -6.69 -7.59 4.75
N LEU A 51 -7.56 -8.22 5.54
CA LEU A 51 -8.59 -7.53 6.30
C LEU A 51 -7.99 -6.57 7.33
N LEU A 52 -6.99 -7.02 8.10
CA LEU A 52 -6.27 -6.18 9.06
C LEU A 52 -5.61 -4.97 8.38
N THR A 53 -4.90 -5.21 7.27
CA THR A 53 -4.25 -4.15 6.50
C THR A 53 -5.26 -3.14 5.97
N MET A 54 -6.39 -3.60 5.43
CA MET A 54 -7.43 -2.73 4.90
C MET A 54 -8.11 -1.91 5.98
N ASN A 55 -8.46 -2.54 7.11
CA ASN A 55 -9.08 -1.83 8.22
C ASN A 55 -8.14 -0.75 8.78
N ALA A 56 -6.85 -1.05 8.93
CA ALA A 56 -5.87 -0.06 9.35
C ALA A 56 -5.74 1.10 8.36
N ILE A 57 -5.75 0.84 7.04
CA ILE A 57 -5.75 1.90 6.02
C ILE A 57 -7.01 2.75 6.12
N LEU A 58 -8.19 2.13 6.27
CA LEU A 58 -9.47 2.84 6.37
C LEU A 58 -9.52 3.71 7.62
N GLU A 59 -9.09 3.19 8.77
CA GLU A 59 -9.00 3.92 10.04
C GLU A 59 -7.98 5.07 9.94
N TYR A 60 -6.81 4.82 9.33
CA TYR A 60 -5.81 5.85 9.09
C TYR A 60 -6.27 6.89 8.06
N GLN A 61 -7.26 6.62 7.21
CA GLN A 61 -7.74 7.56 6.19
C GLN A 61 -9.24 7.85 6.32
N GLU A 62 -9.76 7.80 7.55
CA GLU A 62 -11.21 7.85 7.82
C GLU A 62 -11.89 9.03 7.12
N ASP A 63 -11.38 10.25 7.32
CA ASP A 63 -11.93 11.49 6.72
C ASP A 63 -11.93 11.44 5.18
N TYR A 64 -10.88 10.89 4.59
CA TYR A 64 -10.76 10.74 3.14
C TYR A 64 -11.77 9.73 2.59
N PHE A 65 -11.93 8.56 3.23
CA PHE A 65 -12.88 7.56 2.76
C PHE A 65 -14.34 7.95 2.99
N TYR A 66 -14.61 8.82 3.98
CA TYR A 66 -15.94 9.35 4.22
C TYR A 66 -16.36 10.35 3.13
N GLU A 67 -15.51 11.34 2.81
CA GLU A 67 -15.87 12.43 1.89
C GLU A 67 -15.43 12.21 0.44
N GLY A 68 -14.32 11.51 0.22
CA GLY A 68 -13.69 11.35 -1.09
C GLY A 68 -12.84 12.54 -1.56
N ASP A 69 -12.68 13.59 -0.73
CA ASP A 69 -11.83 14.74 -1.05
C ASP A 69 -10.35 14.44 -0.77
N GLU A 70 -9.53 14.51 -1.81
CA GLU A 70 -8.08 14.34 -1.74
C GLU A 70 -7.36 15.25 -0.73
N ILE A 71 -7.94 16.41 -0.39
CA ILE A 71 -7.40 17.34 0.62
C ILE A 71 -7.41 16.72 2.02
N ARG A 72 -8.33 15.80 2.29
CA ARG A 72 -8.45 15.12 3.58
C ARG A 72 -7.61 13.85 3.69
N MET A 73 -6.86 13.51 2.65
CA MET A 73 -5.98 12.36 2.68
C MET A 73 -4.74 12.66 3.53
N ARG A 74 -4.58 11.92 4.62
CA ARG A 74 -3.41 12.04 5.50
C ARG A 74 -2.17 11.46 4.80
N PRO A 75 -0.99 12.07 4.93
CA PRO A 75 0.26 11.40 4.56
C PRO A 75 0.38 10.08 5.32
N MET A 76 0.68 9.00 4.61
CA MET A 76 0.74 7.65 5.18
C MET A 76 1.87 6.87 4.52
N ILE A 77 2.76 6.31 5.32
CA ILE A 77 3.85 5.43 4.86
C ILE A 77 3.56 3.98 5.25
N LEU A 78 4.31 3.04 4.65
CA LEU A 78 4.14 1.61 4.94
C LEU A 78 4.39 1.27 6.41
N LYS A 79 5.22 2.07 7.10
CA LYS A 79 5.54 1.87 8.51
C LYS A 79 4.33 2.13 9.41
N ASP A 80 3.53 3.15 9.14
CA ASP A 80 2.35 3.47 9.96
C ASP A 80 1.40 2.27 10.05
N ILE A 81 1.11 1.66 8.90
CA ILE A 81 0.22 0.49 8.83
C ILE A 81 0.89 -0.76 9.40
N ALA A 82 2.21 -0.92 9.20
CA ALA A 82 2.96 -2.01 9.82
C ALA A 82 2.89 -1.94 11.35
N ASP A 83 3.06 -0.76 11.92
CA ASP A 83 3.01 -0.52 13.37
C ASP A 83 1.59 -0.72 13.92
N MET A 84 0.55 -0.23 13.22
CA MET A 84 -0.86 -0.44 13.60
C MET A 84 -1.29 -1.91 13.58
N THR A 85 -0.80 -2.69 12.61
CA THR A 85 -1.20 -4.09 12.42
C THR A 85 -0.25 -5.10 13.06
N ASN A 86 0.89 -4.63 13.58
CA ASN A 86 2.00 -5.46 14.06
C ASN A 86 2.46 -6.49 13.01
N LEU A 87 2.55 -6.07 11.75
CA LEU A 87 3.01 -6.87 10.62
C LEU A 87 4.30 -6.28 10.05
N ASP A 88 5.12 -7.12 9.42
CA ASP A 88 6.32 -6.63 8.73
C ASP A 88 5.96 -5.66 7.59
N ILE A 89 6.78 -4.60 7.43
CA ILE A 89 6.68 -3.63 6.33
C ILE A 89 6.65 -4.35 4.97
N SER A 90 7.43 -5.42 4.81
CA SER A 90 7.46 -6.21 3.57
C SER A 90 6.13 -6.92 3.29
N THR A 91 5.41 -7.34 4.33
CA THR A 91 4.07 -7.95 4.22
C THR A 91 3.05 -6.91 3.78
N ILE A 92 3.04 -5.73 4.41
CA ILE A 92 2.16 -4.62 4.00
C ILE A 92 2.43 -4.21 2.56
N SER A 93 3.71 -4.04 2.19
CA SER A 93 4.11 -3.70 0.82
C SER A 93 3.57 -4.68 -0.23
N ARG A 94 3.62 -6.00 0.04
CA ARG A 94 3.09 -7.02 -0.88
C ARG A 94 1.57 -6.93 -1.05
N VAL A 95 0.85 -6.68 0.04
CA VAL A 95 -0.61 -6.49 -0.01
C VAL A 95 -0.95 -5.25 -0.84
N VAL A 96 -0.35 -4.11 -0.49
CA VAL A 96 -0.63 -2.80 -1.08
C VAL A 96 -0.33 -2.73 -2.58
N ASN A 97 0.76 -3.35 -3.04
CA ASN A 97 1.16 -3.30 -4.46
C ASN A 97 0.28 -4.14 -5.40
N SER A 98 -0.57 -5.02 -4.88
CA SER A 98 -1.29 -6.02 -5.69
C SER A 98 -2.80 -5.99 -5.52
N LYS A 99 -3.33 -4.95 -4.86
CA LYS A 99 -4.74 -4.85 -4.48
C LYS A 99 -5.31 -3.47 -4.77
N TYR A 100 -6.62 -3.47 -4.91
CA TYR A 100 -7.44 -2.32 -5.21
C TYR A 100 -8.60 -2.27 -4.23
N ILE A 101 -9.08 -1.07 -3.95
CA ILE A 101 -10.30 -0.83 -3.20
C ILE A 101 -11.32 -0.17 -4.12
N GLN A 102 -12.57 -0.60 -4.01
CA GLN A 102 -13.72 0.08 -4.59
C GLN A 102 -14.35 0.95 -3.49
N THR A 103 -14.49 2.24 -3.76
CA THR A 103 -15.16 3.23 -2.91
C THR A 103 -16.39 3.77 -3.62
N HIS A 104 -17.19 4.60 -2.94
CA HIS A 104 -18.36 5.27 -3.53
C HIS A 104 -17.99 6.30 -4.61
N PHE A 105 -16.72 6.75 -4.62
CA PHE A 105 -16.18 7.72 -5.58
C PHE A 105 -15.22 7.10 -6.62
N GLY A 106 -15.00 5.78 -6.62
CA GLY A 106 -14.21 5.12 -7.67
C GLY A 106 -13.42 3.90 -7.22
N ILE A 107 -12.59 3.36 -8.12
CA ILE A 107 -11.68 2.24 -7.83
C ILE A 107 -10.25 2.75 -7.81
N TYR A 108 -9.52 2.46 -6.74
CA TYR A 108 -8.16 2.94 -6.52
C TYR A 108 -7.22 1.79 -6.17
N ALA A 109 -5.99 1.84 -6.69
CA ALA A 109 -4.92 0.97 -6.21
C ALA A 109 -4.60 1.34 -4.76
N LEU A 110 -4.38 0.36 -3.87
CA LEU A 110 -4.07 0.69 -2.47
C LEU A 110 -2.81 1.55 -2.33
N LYS A 111 -1.83 1.35 -3.21
CA LYS A 111 -0.60 2.14 -3.26
C LYS A 111 -0.83 3.64 -3.38
N TYR A 112 -1.94 4.06 -3.98
CA TYR A 112 -2.27 5.49 -4.15
C TYR A 112 -2.41 6.23 -2.82
N PHE A 113 -2.84 5.54 -1.75
CA PHE A 113 -2.98 6.13 -0.42
C PHE A 113 -1.64 6.26 0.33
N PHE A 114 -0.58 5.65 -0.18
CA PHE A 114 0.74 5.70 0.45
C PHE A 114 1.60 6.78 -0.20
N SER A 115 2.11 7.66 0.63
CA SER A 115 3.06 8.68 0.20
C SER A 115 4.48 8.14 0.20
N GLU A 116 5.26 8.54 -0.81
CA GLU A 116 6.72 8.63 -0.67
C GLU A 116 6.97 9.80 0.30
N GLY A 117 7.08 9.50 1.60
CA GLY A 117 7.17 10.52 2.64
C GLY A 117 8.49 11.29 2.58
N MET A 118 8.41 12.61 2.79
CA MET A 118 9.54 13.45 3.22
C MET A 118 9.16 14.11 4.55
N GLN A 119 10.09 14.16 5.51
CA GLN A 119 9.87 14.79 6.81
C GLN A 119 9.96 16.31 6.72
N THR A 120 9.07 17.00 7.43
CA THR A 120 9.15 18.44 7.71
C THR A 120 9.92 18.72 9.01
N ASP A 121 10.19 20.00 9.29
CA ASP A 121 10.90 20.45 10.48
C ASP A 121 10.14 20.29 11.79
N SER A 122 8.81 20.24 11.71
CA SER A 122 7.95 19.88 12.84
C SER A 122 7.99 18.37 13.14
N GLY A 123 8.68 17.56 12.31
CA GLY A 123 8.65 16.11 12.38
C GLY A 123 7.39 15.49 11.75
N GLU A 124 6.51 16.31 11.17
CA GLU A 124 5.33 15.84 10.44
C GLU A 124 5.76 15.27 9.09
N GLU A 125 5.30 14.06 8.77
CA GLU A 125 5.54 13.44 7.48
C GLU A 125 4.63 14.08 6.44
N VAL A 126 5.20 14.61 5.36
CA VAL A 126 4.44 15.23 4.27
C VAL A 126 4.48 14.35 3.04
N SER A 127 3.32 14.23 2.40
CA SER A 127 3.20 13.44 1.18
C SER A 127 3.82 14.16 -0.02
N THR A 128 4.59 13.43 -0.84
CA THR A 128 5.03 13.91 -2.15
C THR A 128 3.85 14.42 -3.01
N ARG A 129 2.64 13.89 -2.81
CA ARG A 129 1.42 14.31 -3.52
C ARG A 129 0.95 15.72 -3.11
N GLU A 130 0.94 16.02 -1.82
CA GLU A 130 0.59 17.34 -1.31
C GLU A 130 1.55 18.41 -1.82
N ILE A 131 2.86 18.14 -1.79
CA ILE A 131 3.87 19.05 -2.35
C ILE A 131 3.60 19.31 -3.84
N LYS A 132 3.31 18.27 -4.61
CA LYS A 132 2.95 18.39 -6.03
C LYS A 132 1.70 19.23 -6.25
N LYS A 133 0.67 19.05 -5.42
CA LYS A 133 -0.57 19.84 -5.48
C LYS A 133 -0.29 21.32 -5.20
N ILE A 134 0.46 21.63 -4.14
CA ILE A 134 0.86 23.01 -3.82
C ILE A 134 1.67 23.63 -4.97
N LEU A 135 2.62 22.88 -5.55
CA LEU A 135 3.38 23.36 -6.72
C LEU A 135 2.46 23.68 -7.91
N GLN A 136 1.51 22.79 -8.19
CA GLN A 136 0.52 22.98 -9.25
C GLN A 136 -0.33 24.22 -9.00
N ASP A 137 -0.84 24.40 -7.77
CA ASP A 137 -1.66 25.54 -7.39
C ASP A 137 -0.88 26.85 -7.48
N CYS A 138 0.36 26.88 -6.97
CA CYS A 138 1.23 28.05 -7.07
C CYS A 138 1.47 28.46 -8.52
N ILE A 139 1.77 27.51 -9.42
CA ILE A 139 2.00 27.78 -10.84
C ILE A 139 0.68 28.20 -11.53
N ASN A 140 -0.45 27.59 -11.18
CA ASN A 140 -1.75 27.98 -11.74
C ASN A 140 -2.16 29.41 -11.35
N SER A 141 -1.79 29.84 -10.13
CA SER A 141 -2.05 31.19 -9.62
C SER A 141 -0.96 32.23 -9.95
N GLU A 142 0.07 31.86 -10.73
CA GLU A 142 1.22 32.73 -10.94
C GLU A 142 0.93 33.91 -11.88
N GLU A 143 1.65 35.01 -11.68
CA GLU A 143 1.62 36.12 -12.63
C GLU A 143 2.41 35.72 -13.89
N LYS A 144 1.70 35.47 -15.01
CA LYS A 144 2.33 35.00 -16.26
C LYS A 144 3.37 35.96 -16.87
N ARG A 145 3.35 37.24 -16.49
CA ARG A 145 4.41 38.20 -16.86
C ARG A 145 5.71 37.98 -16.08
N LYS A 146 5.63 37.36 -14.91
CA LYS A 146 6.76 37.04 -14.03
C LYS A 146 6.56 35.66 -13.38
N PRO A 147 6.66 34.58 -14.18
CA PRO A 147 6.42 33.22 -13.71
C PRO A 147 7.40 32.82 -12.61
N LEU A 148 6.94 31.98 -11.69
CA LEU A 148 7.69 31.55 -10.52
C LEU A 148 8.83 30.60 -10.92
N THR A 149 10.06 30.92 -10.54
CA THR A 149 11.21 30.04 -10.74
C THR A 149 11.18 28.87 -9.76
N ASP A 150 11.87 27.78 -10.09
CA ASP A 150 12.02 26.63 -9.18
C ASP A 150 12.63 27.05 -7.83
N ASP A 151 13.50 28.07 -7.82
CA ASP A 151 14.04 28.68 -6.60
C ASP A 151 12.98 29.41 -5.76
N ARG A 152 12.04 30.11 -6.41
CA ARG A 152 10.94 30.79 -5.72
C ARG A 152 9.92 29.80 -5.19
N LEU A 153 9.59 28.77 -5.96
CA LEU A 153 8.70 27.67 -5.55
C LEU A 153 9.29 26.90 -4.36
N MET A 154 10.60 26.63 -4.38
CA MET A 154 11.33 26.07 -3.24
C MET A 154 11.20 26.98 -2.01
N GLY A 155 11.36 28.29 -2.17
CA GLY A 155 11.17 29.26 -1.08
C GLY A 155 9.78 29.20 -0.47
N ILE A 156 8.73 29.23 -1.30
CA ILE A 156 7.32 29.14 -0.85
C ILE A 156 7.05 27.85 -0.07
N LEU A 157 7.60 26.72 -0.54
CA LEU A 157 7.45 25.44 0.16
C LEU A 157 8.19 25.43 1.50
N ASN A 158 9.42 25.95 1.57
CA ASN A 158 10.15 26.06 2.83
C ASN A 158 9.47 27.03 3.81
N GLU A 159 8.91 28.14 3.34
CA GLU A 159 8.12 29.09 4.16
C GLU A 159 6.88 28.42 4.77
N LYS A 160 6.28 27.45 4.06
CA LYS A 160 5.17 26.62 4.54
C LYS A 160 5.62 25.43 5.42
N GLY A 161 6.91 25.32 5.73
CA GLY A 161 7.47 24.26 6.58
C GLY A 161 7.92 22.99 5.84
N TYR A 162 7.79 22.95 4.51
CA TYR A 162 8.23 21.81 3.70
C TYR A 162 9.71 21.93 3.34
N LYS A 163 10.57 21.21 4.06
CA LYS A 163 12.01 21.13 3.75
C LYS A 163 12.23 20.42 2.41
N ILE A 164 12.48 21.21 1.37
CA ILE A 164 12.70 20.69 0.03
C ILE A 164 13.83 21.43 -0.68
N ALA A 165 14.65 20.66 -1.39
CA ALA A 165 15.70 21.21 -2.23
C ALA A 165 15.16 21.58 -3.62
N ARG A 166 15.76 22.61 -4.24
CA ARG A 166 15.46 23.06 -5.61
C ARG A 166 15.40 21.91 -6.63
N ARG A 167 16.34 20.94 -6.56
CA ARG A 167 16.37 19.77 -7.46
C ARG A 167 15.14 18.89 -7.31
N THR A 168 14.61 18.76 -6.10
CA THR A 168 13.39 17.99 -5.82
C THR A 168 12.16 18.72 -6.35
N VAL A 169 12.11 20.05 -6.23
CA VAL A 169 11.07 20.89 -6.86
C VAL A 169 11.09 20.71 -8.39
N ALA A 170 12.26 20.78 -9.02
CA ALA A 170 12.40 20.57 -10.47
C ALA A 170 11.91 19.17 -10.89
N LYS A 171 12.32 18.12 -10.16
CA LYS A 171 11.86 16.74 -10.39
C LYS A 171 10.33 16.62 -10.29
N TYR A 172 9.71 17.21 -9.27
CA TYR A 172 8.26 17.15 -9.11
C TYR A 172 7.51 17.96 -10.16
N ARG A 173 8.03 19.13 -10.55
CA ARG A 173 7.51 19.93 -11.65
C ARG A 173 7.53 19.15 -12.97
N GLU A 174 8.63 18.46 -13.28
CA GLU A 174 8.74 17.60 -14.46
C GLU A 174 7.75 16.44 -14.43
N GLN A 175 7.56 15.79 -13.29
CA GLN A 175 6.56 14.72 -13.13
C GLN A 175 5.12 15.21 -13.33
N LEU A 176 4.85 16.49 -13.03
CA LEU A 176 3.57 17.15 -13.31
C LEU A 176 3.45 17.67 -14.75
N SER A 177 4.46 17.45 -15.60
CA SER A 177 4.53 17.97 -16.97
C SER A 177 4.45 19.51 -17.05
N LEU A 178 4.90 20.21 -16.01
CA LEU A 178 4.88 21.66 -15.96
C LEU A 178 6.19 22.23 -16.56
N PRO A 179 6.13 23.10 -17.59
CA PRO A 179 7.33 23.62 -18.23
C PRO A 179 8.08 24.59 -17.31
N VAL A 180 9.36 24.85 -17.57
CA VAL A 180 10.18 25.80 -16.77
C VAL A 180 9.63 27.24 -16.86
N ALA A 181 9.93 28.07 -15.86
CA ALA A 181 9.42 29.45 -15.76
C ALA A 181 9.59 30.25 -17.06
N ARG A 182 10.75 30.13 -17.73
CA ARG A 182 11.01 30.83 -19.00
C ARG A 182 9.96 30.52 -20.09
N LEU A 183 9.45 29.31 -20.13
CA LEU A 183 8.47 28.84 -21.12
C LEU A 183 7.02 29.16 -20.72
N ARG A 184 6.77 29.58 -19.47
CA ARG A 184 5.45 29.99 -18.97
C ARG A 184 5.22 31.49 -19.06
N LYS A 185 6.22 32.25 -19.50
CA LYS A 185 6.14 33.70 -19.60
C LYS A 185 5.29 34.12 -20.80
N GLU A 186 4.24 34.89 -20.54
CA GLU A 186 3.43 35.57 -21.56
C GLU A 186 3.77 37.09 -21.56
N LEU A 187 3.79 37.71 -22.74
CA LEU A 187 4.12 39.13 -22.94
C LEU A 187 2.91 40.03 -22.65
#